data_AF-A0A6G3ZB14-F1
#
_entry.id   AF-A0A6G3ZB14-F1
#
_cell.length_a   1.000
_cell.length_b   1.000
_cell.length_c   1.000
_cell.angle_alpha   90.00
_cell.angle_beta   90.00
_cell.angle_gamma   90.00
#
_symmetry.space_group_name_H-M   'P 1'
#
loop_
_entity.id
_entity.type
_entity.pdbx_description
1 polymer ?
#
loop_
_entity_poly.entity_id
_entity_poly.type
_entity_poly.pdbx_seq_one_letter_code
_entity_poly.pdbx_strand_id
1 'polypeptide(L)'
;MCLDQHHRSPKEFTLEDDKVETITRLEWDVTDDRTKRAWDRDDAAEVGASTLAIAAVELSRSMFAIRRAGKPTGADYYISLNNENLEDLEDCFRLEVSGTKSDKAEVKRRLPIKIQQTIRGNSNLPAIVAIVGFQVQLILLHTVDEA
;
A
#
# COMPACT_ATOMS: atom_id res chain seq x y z
N MET A 1 13.77 -5.64 -6.08
CA MET A 1 14.75 -4.72 -5.44
C MET A 1 14.48 -4.49 -3.96
N CYS A 2 13.39 -3.80 -3.56
CA CYS A 2 13.10 -3.55 -2.14
C CYS A 2 12.86 -4.84 -1.33
N LEU A 3 12.25 -5.86 -1.95
CA LEU A 3 12.08 -7.18 -1.35
C LEU A 3 13.37 -8.00 -1.36
N ASP A 4 14.06 -8.10 -2.50
CA ASP A 4 15.34 -8.85 -2.64
C ASP A 4 16.47 -8.32 -1.74
N GLN A 5 16.38 -7.05 -1.33
CA GLN A 5 17.35 -6.46 -0.40
C GLN A 5 17.30 -7.12 0.98
N HIS A 6 16.14 -7.63 1.38
CA HIS A 6 15.90 -8.15 2.74
C HIS A 6 15.53 -9.64 2.74
N HIS A 7 14.95 -10.15 1.65
CA HIS A 7 14.31 -11.46 1.59
C HIS A 7 14.63 -12.22 0.31
N ARG A 8 14.19 -13.48 0.25
CA ARG A 8 14.19 -14.31 -0.95
C ARG A 8 12.76 -14.74 -1.24
N SER A 9 12.39 -14.72 -2.52
CA SER A 9 11.10 -15.20 -3.01
C SER A 9 11.05 -16.74 -2.96
N PRO A 10 9.92 -17.36 -2.59
CA PRO A 10 8.72 -16.76 -1.99
C PRO A 10 8.94 -16.46 -0.49
N LYS A 11 8.18 -15.51 0.07
CA LYS A 11 8.27 -15.16 1.50
C LYS A 11 6.90 -14.88 2.10
N GLU A 12 6.71 -15.35 3.33
CA GLU A 12 5.52 -15.04 4.13
C GLU A 12 5.60 -13.62 4.70
N PHE A 13 4.46 -12.92 4.63
CA PHE A 13 4.23 -11.59 5.19
C PHE A 13 3.01 -11.65 6.10
N THR A 14 3.04 -10.87 7.17
CA THR A 14 1.84 -10.57 7.95
C THR A 14 1.08 -9.44 7.26
N LEU A 15 -0.17 -9.71 6.90
CA LEU A 15 -1.15 -8.70 6.50
C LEU A 15 -2.08 -8.47 7.68
N GLU A 16 -2.06 -7.26 8.24
CA GLU A 16 -3.00 -6.83 9.28
C GLU A 16 -4.03 -5.91 8.63
N ASP A 17 -5.28 -6.35 8.56
CA ASP A 17 -6.39 -5.60 7.99
C ASP A 17 -7.39 -5.24 9.10
N ASP A 18 -7.45 -3.96 9.48
CA ASP A 18 -8.27 -3.48 10.60
C ASP A 18 -8.16 -4.35 11.87
N LYS A 19 -6.91 -4.69 12.22
CA LYS A 19 -6.49 -5.54 13.37
C LYS A 19 -6.74 -7.04 13.19
N VAL A 20 -7.23 -7.49 12.04
CA VAL A 20 -7.28 -8.91 11.68
C VAL A 20 -5.98 -9.28 11.01
N GLU A 21 -5.16 -10.08 11.70
CA GLU A 21 -3.89 -10.57 11.15
C GLU A 21 -4.10 -11.85 10.34
N THR A 22 -3.50 -11.89 9.14
CA THR A 22 -3.40 -13.08 8.28
C THR A 22 -1.97 -13.22 7.79
N ILE A 23 -1.48 -14.45 7.67
CA ILE A 23 -0.21 -14.72 7.00
C ILE A 23 -0.49 -14.93 5.51
N THR A 24 0.13 -14.12 4.67
CA THR A 24 0.04 -14.22 3.20
C THR A 24 1.39 -14.56 2.59
N ARG A 25 1.37 -15.30 1.48
CA ARG A 25 2.57 -15.65 0.73
C ARG A 25 2.79 -14.64 -0.39
N LEU A 26 3.91 -13.93 -0.32
CA LEU A 26 4.35 -13.04 -1.38
C LEU A 26 5.36 -13.76 -2.28
N GLU A 27 5.13 -13.71 -3.58
CA GLU A 27 5.99 -14.29 -4.61
C GLU A 27 6.33 -13.20 -5.64
N TRP A 28 7.61 -13.11 -5.99
CA TRP A 28 8.11 -12.12 -6.94
C TRP A 28 9.32 -12.65 -7.71
N ASP A 29 9.60 -12.04 -8.86
CA ASP A 29 10.79 -12.29 -9.65
C ASP A 29 12.02 -11.64 -9.02
N VAL A 30 13.06 -12.44 -8.80
CA VAL A 30 14.32 -11.97 -8.21
C VAL A 30 15.00 -10.98 -9.16
N THR A 31 15.35 -9.80 -8.65
CA THR A 31 15.96 -8.76 -9.49
C THR A 31 17.40 -9.09 -9.92
N ASP A 32 17.65 -8.96 -11.22
CA ASP A 32 18.97 -9.07 -11.83
C ASP A 32 19.83 -7.81 -11.58
N ASP A 33 21.12 -7.92 -11.88
CA ASP A 33 22.07 -6.82 -11.68
C ASP A 33 21.79 -5.61 -12.58
N ARG A 34 21.20 -5.85 -13.76
CA ARG A 34 20.80 -4.77 -14.67
C ARG A 34 19.69 -3.93 -14.04
N THR A 35 18.64 -4.56 -13.51
CA THR A 35 17.52 -3.90 -12.85
C THR A 35 17.99 -3.15 -11.62
N LYS A 36 18.86 -3.75 -10.79
CA LYS A 36 19.42 -3.10 -9.60
C LYS A 36 20.21 -1.83 -9.89
N ARG A 37 20.85 -1.75 -11.05
CA ARG A 37 21.62 -0.58 -11.49
C ARG A 37 20.80 0.47 -12.23
N ALA A 38 19.61 0.10 -12.74
CA ALA A 38 18.76 0.98 -13.53
C ALA A 38 17.78 1.83 -12.70
N TRP A 39 17.53 1.44 -11.44
CA TRP A 39 16.53 2.08 -10.58
C TRP A 39 17.18 2.76 -9.38
N ASP A 40 16.66 3.93 -9.03
CA ASP A 40 16.91 4.52 -7.72
C ASP A 40 16.21 3.71 -6.62
N ARG A 41 16.84 3.65 -5.44
CA ARG A 41 16.37 2.80 -4.34
C ARG A 41 15.09 3.32 -3.68
N ASP A 42 14.86 4.63 -3.70
CA ASP A 42 13.72 5.27 -3.08
C ASP A 42 12.53 5.22 -4.03
N ASP A 43 12.74 5.50 -5.32
CA ASP A 43 11.72 5.30 -6.37
C ASP A 43 11.22 3.85 -6.39
N ALA A 44 12.14 2.87 -6.36
CA ALA A 44 11.79 1.45 -6.32
C ALA A 44 11.03 1.07 -5.02
N ALA A 45 11.28 1.76 -3.91
CA ALA A 45 10.55 1.53 -2.67
C ALA A 45 9.15 2.12 -2.70
N GLU A 46 8.98 3.31 -3.30
CA GLU A 46 7.66 3.95 -3.48
C GLU A 46 6.77 3.11 -4.39
N VAL A 47 7.29 2.71 -5.55
CA VAL A 47 6.56 1.84 -6.49
C VAL A 47 6.29 0.49 -5.86
N GLY A 48 7.28 -0.14 -5.21
CA GLY A 48 7.09 -1.42 -4.54
C GLY A 48 6.05 -1.37 -3.42
N ALA A 49 5.95 -0.26 -2.69
CA ALA A 49 4.96 -0.10 -1.64
C ALA A 49 3.56 0.04 -2.24
N SER A 50 3.44 0.81 -3.32
CA SER A 50 2.19 0.91 -4.09
C SER A 50 1.74 -0.44 -4.62
N THR A 51 2.64 -1.22 -5.22
CA THR A 51 2.31 -2.56 -5.73
C THR A 51 1.79 -3.48 -4.63
N LEU A 52 2.47 -3.52 -3.47
CA LEU A 52 2.04 -4.38 -2.37
C LEU A 52 0.76 -3.89 -1.69
N ALA A 53 0.56 -2.58 -1.59
CA ALA A 53 -0.68 -2.02 -1.07
C ALA A 53 -1.88 -2.39 -1.95
N ILE A 54 -1.75 -2.25 -3.27
CA ILE A 54 -2.80 -2.62 -4.23
C ILE A 54 -3.09 -4.12 -4.14
N ALA A 55 -2.06 -4.97 -4.17
CA ALA A 55 -2.25 -6.41 -4.07
C ALA A 55 -2.88 -6.82 -2.72
N ALA A 56 -2.55 -6.12 -1.63
CA ALA A 56 -3.12 -6.39 -0.31
C ALA A 56 -4.61 -6.03 -0.25
N VAL A 57 -5.02 -4.86 -0.75
CA VAL A 57 -6.45 -4.48 -0.76
C VAL A 57 -7.27 -5.37 -1.70
N GLU A 58 -6.69 -5.82 -2.81
CA GLU A 58 -7.34 -6.78 -3.69
C GLU A 58 -7.53 -8.13 -2.98
N LEU A 59 -6.48 -8.62 -2.31
CA LEU A 59 -6.51 -9.90 -1.59
C LEU A 59 -7.47 -9.90 -0.40
N SER A 60 -7.45 -8.87 0.45
CA SER A 60 -8.22 -8.89 1.71
C SER A 60 -9.60 -8.24 1.60
N ARG A 61 -9.77 -7.27 0.70
CA ARG A 61 -11.02 -6.48 0.58
C ARG A 61 -11.71 -6.61 -0.78
N SER A 62 -11.15 -7.38 -1.72
CA SER A 62 -11.68 -7.50 -3.09
C SER A 62 -11.85 -6.15 -3.80
N MET A 63 -10.98 -5.18 -3.49
CA MET A 63 -10.99 -3.84 -4.09
C MET A 63 -9.84 -3.69 -5.08
N PHE A 64 -10.10 -3.06 -6.21
CA PHE A 64 -9.16 -2.89 -7.31
C PHE A 64 -8.77 -1.42 -7.47
N ALA A 65 -7.51 -1.14 -7.81
CA ALA A 65 -7.07 0.20 -8.18
C ALA A 65 -7.68 0.61 -9.52
N ILE A 66 -8.50 1.66 -9.49
CA ILE A 66 -9.21 2.20 -10.66
C ILE A 66 -8.40 3.32 -11.30
N ARG A 67 -7.84 4.21 -10.48
CA ARG A 67 -7.12 5.39 -10.98
C ARG A 67 -6.11 5.90 -9.96
N ARG A 68 -5.02 6.53 -10.44
CA ARG A 68 -4.16 7.37 -9.60
C ARG A 68 -4.95 8.59 -9.11
N ALA A 69 -4.80 8.92 -7.84
CA ALA A 69 -5.38 10.14 -7.30
C ALA A 69 -4.46 11.33 -7.62
N GLY A 70 -5.07 12.46 -8.01
CA GLY A 70 -4.35 13.71 -8.18
C GLY A 70 -4.16 14.42 -6.85
N LYS A 71 -3.18 15.32 -6.76
CA LYS A 71 -3.13 16.27 -5.64
C LYS A 71 -4.32 17.24 -5.77
N PRO A 72 -4.98 17.66 -4.68
CA PRO A 72 -4.63 17.55 -3.26
C PRO A 72 -5.51 16.59 -2.43
N THR A 73 -5.85 15.40 -2.96
CA THR A 73 -6.83 14.48 -2.37
C THR A 73 -6.39 13.78 -1.07
N GLY A 74 -5.10 13.86 -0.72
CA GLY A 74 -4.51 13.13 0.40
C GLY A 74 -4.50 11.61 0.19
N ALA A 75 -4.46 11.17 -1.07
CA ALA A 75 -4.43 9.76 -1.46
C ALA A 75 -3.53 9.56 -2.69
N ASP A 76 -3.11 8.33 -2.90
CA ASP A 76 -2.32 7.88 -4.05
C ASP A 76 -3.19 7.25 -5.14
N TYR A 77 -4.28 6.57 -4.76
CA TYR A 77 -5.18 5.88 -5.67
C TYR A 77 -6.64 6.04 -5.25
N TYR A 78 -7.54 5.84 -6.22
CA TYR A 78 -8.92 5.46 -6.00
C TYR A 78 -9.05 3.95 -6.21
N ILE A 79 -9.70 3.26 -5.28
CA ILE A 79 -9.97 1.83 -5.32
C ILE A 79 -11.46 1.56 -5.19
N SER A 80 -11.97 0.50 -5.84
CA SER A 80 -13.40 0.15 -5.83
C SER A 80 -13.61 -1.35 -5.84
N LEU A 81 -14.76 -1.80 -5.32
CA LEU A 81 -15.24 -3.18 -5.48
C LEU A 81 -15.64 -3.47 -6.93
N ASN A 82 -16.05 -2.45 -7.68
CA ASN A 82 -16.45 -2.55 -9.07
C ASN A 82 -15.29 -2.11 -9.99
N ASN A 83 -14.91 -2.96 -10.94
CA ASN A 83 -13.87 -2.66 -11.93
C ASN A 83 -14.43 -2.43 -13.36
N GLU A 84 -15.75 -2.39 -13.53
CA GLU A 84 -16.41 -2.26 -14.84
C GLU A 84 -16.57 -0.81 -15.31
N ASN A 85 -16.81 0.13 -14.38
CA ASN A 85 -16.97 1.55 -14.69
C ASN A 85 -15.86 2.39 -14.05
N LEU A 86 -14.78 2.63 -14.80
CA LEU A 86 -13.58 3.32 -14.31
C LEU A 86 -13.73 4.85 -14.22
N GLU A 87 -14.80 5.42 -14.77
CA GLU A 87 -15.05 6.87 -14.76
C GLU A 87 -15.87 7.33 -13.56
N ASP A 88 -16.66 6.43 -12.97
CA ASP A 88 -17.49 6.69 -11.80
C ASP A 88 -16.70 6.47 -10.51
N LEU A 89 -16.68 7.49 -9.66
CA LEU A 89 -15.92 7.50 -8.41
C LEU A 89 -16.83 7.62 -7.19
N GLU A 90 -18.15 7.67 -7.37
CA GLU A 90 -19.08 7.86 -6.25
C GLU A 90 -18.94 6.75 -5.21
N ASP A 91 -18.68 5.51 -5.66
CA ASP A 91 -18.49 4.33 -4.80
C ASP A 91 -17.00 3.99 -4.55
N CYS A 92 -16.08 4.90 -4.86
CA CYS A 92 -14.66 4.66 -4.64
C CYS A 92 -14.22 4.96 -3.21
N PHE A 93 -13.21 4.22 -2.77
CA PHE A 93 -12.39 4.55 -1.61
C PHE A 93 -11.10 5.21 -2.08
N ARG A 94 -10.57 6.11 -1.26
CA ARG A 94 -9.19 6.59 -1.39
C ARG A 94 -8.23 5.56 -0.81
N LEU A 95 -7.07 5.39 -1.44
CA LEU A 95 -5.97 4.60 -0.91
C LEU A 95 -4.72 5.48 -0.81
N GLU A 96 -4.25 5.71 0.40
CA GLU A 96 -2.99 6.39 0.70
C GLU A 96 -1.91 5.36 1.06
N VAL A 97 -0.73 5.44 0.45
CA VAL A 97 0.32 4.43 0.59
C VAL A 97 1.57 4.99 1.25
N SER A 98 2.25 4.16 2.04
CA SER A 98 3.56 4.47 2.59
C SER A 98 4.43 3.23 2.68
N GLY A 99 5.63 3.29 2.11
CA GLY A 99 6.65 2.25 2.23
C GLY A 99 7.73 2.62 3.24
N THR A 100 8.30 1.61 3.90
CA THR A 100 9.53 1.76 4.69
C THR A 100 10.37 0.49 4.71
N LYS A 101 11.69 0.67 4.75
CA LYS A 101 12.69 -0.40 4.94
C LYS A 101 13.14 -0.51 6.41
N SER A 102 12.50 0.23 7.32
CA SER A 102 12.86 0.30 8.74
C SER A 102 12.20 -0.82 9.56
N ASP A 103 12.35 -0.73 10.89
CA ASP A 103 11.79 -1.69 11.85
C ASP A 103 10.27 -1.57 12.04
N LYS A 104 9.72 -2.47 12.86
CA LYS A 104 8.29 -2.58 13.14
C LYS A 104 7.75 -1.36 13.90
N ALA A 105 8.59 -0.69 14.70
CA ALA A 105 8.17 0.52 15.42
C ALA A 105 7.95 1.68 14.45
N GLU A 106 8.82 1.84 13.45
CA GLU A 106 8.66 2.85 12.40
C GLU A 106 7.42 2.58 11.52
N VAL A 107 7.16 1.31 11.17
CA VAL A 107 5.93 0.93 10.44
C VAL A 107 4.68 1.37 11.21
N LYS A 108 4.62 1.04 12.51
CA LYS A 108 3.49 1.44 13.36
C LYS A 108 3.38 2.95 13.56
N ARG A 109 4.50 3.67 13.63
CA ARG A 109 4.53 5.13 13.77
C ARG A 109 3.99 5.85 12.52
N ARG A 110 4.21 5.28 11.33
CA ARG A 110 3.75 5.86 10.06
C ARG A 110 2.23 5.84 9.89
N LEU A 111 1.55 4.83 10.44
CA LEU A 111 0.10 4.68 10.32
C LEU A 111 -0.68 5.93 10.78
N PRO A 112 -0.56 6.41 12.04
CA PRO A 112 -1.30 7.60 12.48
C PRO A 112 -0.93 8.87 11.69
N ILE A 113 0.32 8.99 11.23
CA ILE A 113 0.75 10.13 10.41
C ILE A 113 0.01 10.14 9.07
N LYS A 114 -0.08 8.98 8.41
CA LYS A 114 -0.73 8.83 7.11
C LYS A 114 -2.25 8.95 7.20
N ILE A 115 -2.86 8.46 8.28
CA ILE A 115 -4.28 8.73 8.60
C ILE A 115 -4.54 10.24 8.66
N GLN A 116 -3.74 10.98 9.41
CA GLN A 116 -3.91 12.44 9.53
C GLN A 116 -3.67 13.18 8.20
N GLN A 117 -2.74 12.71 7.35
CA GLN A 117 -2.56 13.25 5.99
C GLN A 117 -3.79 13.02 5.13
N THR A 118 -4.37 11.81 5.21
CA THR A 118 -5.55 11.40 4.45
C THR A 118 -6.79 12.21 4.85
N ILE A 119 -7.00 12.41 6.15
CA ILE A 119 -8.11 13.23 6.71
C ILE A 119 -8.02 14.68 6.23
N ARG A 120 -6.81 15.24 6.11
CA ARG A 120 -6.59 16.62 5.63
C ARG A 120 -6.73 16.75 4.10
N GLY A 121 -6.79 15.63 3.38
CA GLY A 121 -6.99 15.62 1.94
C GLY A 121 -8.35 16.19 1.54
N ASN A 122 -8.40 16.94 0.44
CA ASN A 122 -9.64 17.56 -0.04
C ASN A 122 -10.51 16.54 -0.80
N SER A 123 -11.20 15.66 -0.06
CA SER A 123 -12.09 14.64 -0.61
C SER A 123 -13.11 14.20 0.44
N ASN A 124 -14.35 13.98 0.01
CA ASN A 124 -15.46 13.43 0.81
C ASN A 124 -15.55 11.90 0.76
N LEU A 125 -14.73 11.24 -0.07
CA LEU A 125 -14.73 9.78 -0.17
C LEU A 125 -14.07 9.11 1.06
N PRO A 126 -14.57 7.94 1.49
CA PRO A 126 -13.94 7.13 2.52
C PRO A 126 -12.51 6.75 2.10
N ALA A 127 -11.68 6.38 3.07
CA ALA A 127 -10.27 6.12 2.79
C ALA A 127 -9.70 4.92 3.52
N ILE A 128 -8.67 4.35 2.91
CA ILE A 128 -7.85 3.27 3.44
C ILE A 128 -6.39 3.74 3.41
N VAL A 129 -5.67 3.48 4.49
CA VAL A 129 -4.23 3.72 4.57
C VAL A 129 -3.51 2.39 4.53
N ALA A 130 -2.51 2.28 3.66
CA ALA A 130 -1.63 1.11 3.54
C ALA A 130 -0.19 1.46 3.93
N ILE A 131 0.37 0.72 4.91
CA ILE A 131 1.78 0.84 5.29
C ILE A 131 2.52 -0.47 4.99
N VAL A 132 3.57 -0.39 4.20
CA VAL A 132 4.40 -1.54 3.79
C VAL A 132 5.76 -1.48 4.48
N GLY A 133 6.01 -2.41 5.39
CA GLY A 133 7.30 -2.64 6.03
C GLY A 133 8.07 -3.74 5.33
N PHE A 134 8.91 -3.40 4.34
CA PHE A 134 9.63 -4.38 3.52
C PHE A 134 10.53 -5.29 4.37
N GLN A 135 11.35 -4.71 5.25
CA GLN A 135 12.30 -5.47 6.06
C GLN A 135 11.60 -6.38 7.09
N VAL A 136 10.50 -5.90 7.67
CA VAL A 136 9.80 -6.59 8.77
C VAL A 136 8.63 -7.45 8.32
N GLN A 137 8.44 -7.61 7.01
CA GLN A 137 7.44 -8.49 6.40
C GLN A 137 6.02 -8.19 6.89
N LEU A 138 5.68 -6.91 6.96
CA LEU A 138 4.41 -6.43 7.51
C LEU A 138 3.72 -5.49 6.53
N ILE A 139 2.45 -5.75 6.25
CA ILE A 139 1.55 -4.86 5.54
C ILE A 139 0.41 -4.51 6.50
N LEU A 140 0.21 -3.22 6.76
CA LEU A 140 -0.92 -2.72 7.53
C LEU A 140 -1.93 -2.11 6.56
N LEU A 141 -3.19 -2.52 6.65
CA LEU A 141 -4.34 -1.86 6.04
C LEU A 141 -5.25 -1.34 7.14
N HIS A 142 -5.66 -0.09 7.02
CA HIS A 142 -6.56 0.53 7.99
C HIS A 142 -7.62 1.38 7.31
N THR A 143 -8.87 1.15 7.68
CA THR A 143 -9.98 2.04 7.33
C THR A 143 -9.85 3.33 8.12
N VAL A 144 -9.96 4.47 7.45
CA VAL A 144 -9.99 5.78 8.09
C VAL A 144 -11.45 6.10 8.41
N ASP A 145 -11.79 6.03 9.70
CA ASP A 145 -13.10 6.48 10.17
C ASP A 145 -13.23 8.00 10.01
N GLU A 146 -14.44 8.47 9.65
CA GLU A 146 -14.75 9.90 9.68
C GLU A 146 -14.67 10.41 11.13
N ALA A 147 -14.09 11.59 11.31
CA ALA A 147 -13.94 12.25 12.62
C ALA A 147 -15.26 12.85 13.12
#